data_AF-A0A9P7YJ64-F1
#
_entry.id   AF-A0A9P7YJ64-F1
#
_cell.length_a   1.000
_cell.length_b   1.000
_cell.length_c   1.000
_cell.angle_alpha   90.00
_cell.angle_beta   90.00
_cell.angle_gamma   90.00
#
_symmetry.space_group_name_H-M   'P 1'
#
loop_
_entity.id
_entity.type
_entity.pdbx_description
1 polymer ?
#
loop_
_entity_poly.entity_id
_entity_poly.type
_entity_poly.pdbx_seq_one_letter_code
_entity_poly.pdbx_strand_id
1 'polypeptide(L)'
;MDVTSLLENVGASATGSIISKLACYPLDTIAVQYQTSTRRPLLSIPLRSYYRGIGVTLLTVTPATALYLTAREAAQHALFPHLGDSSLNDAASGVLAELAGSVLFTPMEVLKARLQISRSGQEGKLLYQLRKIAKKEGFRGFYRGYVMGIASYVPFNVIWWTTYGNIRRSKYMEDKTPMLQIACGAGSAATVSAAFIHPLELVKTRYQVATSDTVAAAGTVKGSRNSDQQGLRQVAKNVMRENGARGFYAGFVPTVMRSVPSSIIMMGVFEHLKARRQNGAEAPL
;
A
#
# COMPACT_ATOMS: atom_id res chain seq x y z
N MET A 1 6.98 -0.96 26.01
CA MET A 1 5.73 -0.40 25.49
C MET A 1 4.59 -1.03 26.26
N ASP A 2 3.78 -0.23 26.94
CA ASP A 2 2.62 -0.72 27.68
C ASP A 2 1.47 -1.07 26.73
N VAL A 3 0.59 -1.99 27.12
CA VAL A 3 -0.54 -2.43 26.29
C VAL A 3 -1.47 -1.27 25.91
N THR A 4 -1.61 -0.28 26.80
CA THR A 4 -2.35 0.97 26.57
C THR A 4 -1.73 1.80 25.44
N SER A 5 -0.40 1.97 25.46
CA SER A 5 0.33 2.67 24.39
C SER A 5 0.15 2.01 23.02
N LEU A 6 0.07 0.68 23.00
CA LEU A 6 -0.10 -0.09 21.77
C LEU A 6 -1.53 0.07 21.21
N LEU A 7 -2.55 0.04 22.06
CA LEU A 7 -3.95 0.25 21.66
C LEU A 7 -4.19 1.68 21.14
N GLU A 8 -3.58 2.68 21.78
CA GLU A 8 -3.66 4.08 21.34
C GLU A 8 -2.96 4.30 19.99
N ASN A 9 -1.81 3.66 19.75
CA ASN A 9 -1.10 3.73 18.47
C ASN A 9 -1.89 3.08 17.33
N VAL A 10 -2.56 1.96 17.62
CA VAL A 10 -3.51 1.32 16.71
C VAL A 10 -4.66 2.27 16.40
N GLY A 11 -5.23 2.94 17.41
CA GLY A 11 -6.29 3.93 17.25
C GLY A 11 -5.88 5.15 16.40
N ALA A 12 -4.69 5.70 16.64
CA ALA A 12 -4.14 6.83 15.90
C ALA A 12 -3.90 6.47 14.42
N SER A 13 -3.33 5.30 14.18
CA SER A 13 -3.04 4.79 12.83
C SER A 13 -4.31 4.43 12.06
N ALA A 14 -5.30 3.84 12.74
CA ALA A 14 -6.63 3.58 12.18
C ALA A 14 -7.33 4.89 11.79
N THR A 15 -7.29 5.89 12.66
CA THR A 15 -7.91 7.21 12.41
C THR A 15 -7.24 7.93 11.23
N GLY A 16 -5.90 7.94 11.17
CA GLY A 16 -5.15 8.49 10.04
C GLY A 16 -5.46 7.80 8.72
N SER A 17 -5.57 6.46 8.73
CA SER A 17 -5.98 5.69 7.56
C SER A 17 -7.41 6.00 7.13
N ILE A 18 -8.36 6.09 8.06
CA ILE A 18 -9.76 6.40 7.75
C ILE A 18 -9.88 7.81 7.15
N ILE A 19 -9.27 8.81 7.77
CA ILE A 19 -9.35 10.21 7.31
C ILE A 19 -8.66 10.37 5.95
N SER A 20 -7.46 9.80 5.77
CA SER A 20 -6.77 9.80 4.48
C SER A 20 -7.61 9.12 3.40
N LYS A 21 -8.23 7.97 3.70
CA LYS A 21 -9.09 7.28 2.75
C LYS A 21 -10.34 8.06 2.44
N LEU A 22 -11.02 8.69 3.40
CA LEU A 22 -12.19 9.52 3.14
C LEU A 22 -11.84 10.73 2.26
N ALA A 23 -10.73 11.41 2.55
CA ALA A 23 -10.32 12.60 1.80
C ALA A 23 -9.84 12.28 0.37
N CYS A 24 -9.07 11.20 0.21
CA CYS A 24 -8.44 10.85 -1.06
C CYS A 24 -9.23 9.84 -1.91
N TYR A 25 -10.33 9.26 -1.40
CA TYR A 25 -11.12 8.28 -2.15
C TYR A 25 -11.57 8.77 -3.55
N PRO A 26 -12.01 10.03 -3.73
CA PRO A 26 -12.37 10.54 -5.05
C PRO A 26 -11.17 10.56 -6.01
N LEU A 27 -9.97 10.90 -5.52
CA LEU A 27 -8.74 10.88 -6.30
C LEU A 27 -8.33 9.45 -6.66
N ASP A 28 -8.45 8.50 -5.72
CA ASP A 28 -8.25 7.07 -5.98
C ASP A 28 -9.17 6.61 -7.13
N THR A 29 -10.46 6.98 -7.07
CA THR A 29 -11.45 6.63 -8.11
C THR A 29 -11.13 7.27 -9.47
N ILE A 30 -10.71 8.54 -9.51
CA ILE A 30 -10.33 9.24 -10.75
C ILE A 30 -9.08 8.59 -11.35
N ALA A 31 -8.05 8.32 -10.55
CA ALA A 31 -6.82 7.68 -10.99
C ALA A 31 -7.10 6.31 -11.61
N VAL A 32 -7.98 5.51 -10.99
CA VAL A 32 -8.40 4.21 -11.53
C VAL A 32 -9.13 4.36 -12.85
N GLN A 33 -10.06 5.32 -12.99
CA GLN A 33 -10.75 5.58 -14.27
C GLN A 33 -9.78 5.96 -15.39
N TYR A 34 -8.74 6.73 -15.06
CA TYR A 34 -7.65 7.05 -16.00
C TYR A 34 -6.84 5.83 -16.41
N GLN A 35 -6.63 4.86 -15.50
CA GLN A 35 -5.88 3.64 -15.76
C GLN A 35 -6.68 2.60 -16.56
N THR A 36 -8.01 2.50 -16.39
CA THR A 36 -8.82 1.40 -16.96
C THR A 36 -9.48 1.71 -18.31
N SER A 37 -9.03 2.71 -19.06
CA SER A 37 -9.64 3.17 -20.35
C SER A 37 -11.15 3.45 -20.29
N THR A 38 -11.77 3.46 -19.10
CA THR A 38 -13.20 3.70 -18.89
C THR A 38 -13.40 5.20 -18.68
N ARG A 39 -13.09 6.00 -19.71
CA ARG A 39 -13.23 7.47 -19.63
C ARG A 39 -14.71 7.84 -19.55
N ARG A 40 -15.18 8.13 -18.34
CA ARG A 40 -16.46 8.80 -18.12
C ARG A 40 -16.21 10.30 -17.93
N PRO A 41 -17.11 11.19 -18.39
CA PRO A 41 -16.96 12.61 -18.15
C PRO A 41 -16.95 12.90 -16.64
N LEU A 42 -15.90 13.55 -16.13
CA LEU A 42 -15.71 13.81 -14.69
C LEU A 42 -16.87 14.60 -14.06
N LEU A 43 -17.46 15.52 -14.83
CA LEU A 43 -18.58 16.38 -14.42
C LEU A 43 -19.96 15.70 -14.45
N SER A 44 -20.10 14.54 -15.10
CA SER A 44 -21.41 13.87 -15.25
C SER A 44 -21.65 12.78 -14.19
N ILE A 45 -20.73 12.61 -13.23
CA ILE A 45 -20.79 11.55 -12.22
C ILE A 45 -21.21 12.17 -10.87
N PRO A 46 -22.29 11.69 -10.21
CA PRO A 46 -22.68 12.20 -8.91
C PRO A 46 -21.64 11.85 -7.84
N LEU A 47 -21.40 12.78 -6.90
CA LEU A 47 -20.39 12.63 -5.82
C LEU A 47 -20.47 11.29 -5.08
N ARG A 48 -21.68 10.77 -4.85
CA ARG A 48 -21.90 9.46 -4.19
C ARG A 48 -21.27 8.28 -4.94
N SER A 49 -21.14 8.36 -6.26
CA SER A 49 -20.52 7.30 -7.07
C SER A 49 -19.01 7.23 -6.88
N TYR A 50 -18.37 8.35 -6.53
CA TYR A 50 -16.93 8.36 -6.25
C TYR A 50 -16.58 7.58 -4.99
N TYR A 51 -17.50 7.51 -4.01
CA TYR A 51 -17.33 6.79 -2.74
C TYR A 51 -17.77 5.31 -2.77
N ARG A 52 -18.14 4.79 -3.95
CA ARG A 52 -18.57 3.40 -4.08
C ARG A 52 -17.41 2.45 -3.74
N GLY A 53 -17.61 1.58 -2.76
CA GLY A 53 -16.59 0.61 -2.29
C GLY A 53 -15.75 1.08 -1.10
N ILE A 54 -15.98 2.29 -0.57
CA ILE A 54 -15.20 2.80 0.56
C ILE A 54 -15.31 1.91 1.80
N GLY A 55 -16.49 1.32 2.08
CA GLY A 55 -16.68 0.42 3.22
C GLY A 55 -15.77 -0.82 3.18
N VAL A 56 -15.59 -1.42 2.00
CA VAL A 56 -14.67 -2.56 1.82
C VAL A 56 -13.22 -2.11 1.99
N THR A 57 -12.89 -0.91 1.50
CA THR A 57 -11.55 -0.32 1.66
C THR A 57 -11.25 -0.05 3.13
N LEU A 58 -12.18 0.55 3.88
CA LEU A 58 -12.01 0.81 5.31
C LEU A 58 -11.89 -0.48 6.12
N LEU A 59 -12.69 -1.50 5.83
CA LEU A 59 -12.68 -2.77 6.56
C LEU A 59 -11.39 -3.57 6.33
N THR A 60 -10.76 -3.43 5.16
CA THR A 60 -9.58 -4.23 4.79
C THR A 60 -8.26 -3.49 4.96
N VAL A 61 -8.22 -2.19 4.65
CA VAL A 61 -6.98 -1.39 4.66
C VAL A 61 -6.71 -0.82 6.03
N THR A 62 -7.73 -0.38 6.78
CA THR A 62 -7.54 0.26 8.08
C THR A 62 -6.85 -0.67 9.10
N PRO A 63 -7.27 -1.94 9.27
CA PRO A 63 -6.56 -2.85 10.17
C PRO A 63 -5.14 -3.14 9.72
N ALA A 64 -4.91 -3.19 8.40
CA ALA A 64 -3.60 -3.40 7.81
C ALA A 64 -2.63 -2.27 8.12
N THR A 65 -3.03 -1.03 7.82
CA THR A 65 -2.24 0.17 8.11
C THR A 65 -2.01 0.33 9.61
N ALA A 66 -3.03 0.06 10.44
CA ALA A 66 -2.93 0.18 11.88
C ALA A 66 -1.92 -0.80 12.48
N LEU A 67 -1.97 -2.07 12.06
CA LEU A 67 -1.00 -3.06 12.50
C LEU A 67 0.41 -2.72 12.00
N TYR A 68 0.53 -2.29 10.74
CA TYR A 68 1.80 -1.93 10.14
C TYR A 68 2.49 -0.76 10.87
N LEU A 69 1.81 0.37 11.06
CA LEU A 69 2.40 1.54 11.71
C LEU A 69 2.71 1.28 13.18
N THR A 70 1.87 0.50 13.87
CA THR A 70 2.11 0.09 15.25
C THR A 70 3.31 -0.84 15.36
N ALA A 71 3.40 -1.85 14.49
CA ALA A 71 4.53 -2.78 14.44
C ALA A 71 5.84 -2.04 14.11
N ARG A 72 5.77 -1.05 13.22
CA ARG A 72 6.91 -0.20 12.87
C ARG A 72 7.39 0.62 14.04
N GLU A 73 6.50 1.25 14.79
CA GLU A 73 6.88 2.03 15.96
C GLU A 73 7.50 1.16 17.05
N ALA A 74 6.94 -0.03 17.28
CA ALA A 74 7.54 -1.01 18.19
C ALA A 74 8.95 -1.44 17.72
N ALA A 75 9.13 -1.70 16.42
CA ALA A 75 10.43 -2.05 15.85
C ALA A 75 11.42 -0.89 15.94
N GLN A 76 10.97 0.34 15.70
CA GLN A 76 11.79 1.55 15.78
C GLN A 76 12.27 1.78 17.22
N HIS A 77 11.40 1.60 18.22
CA HIS A 77 11.79 1.67 19.64
C HIS A 77 12.80 0.57 20.03
N ALA A 78 12.63 -0.65 19.51
CA ALA A 78 13.55 -1.76 19.79
C ALA A 78 14.92 -1.57 19.14
N LEU A 79 14.97 -0.94 17.96
CA LEU A 79 16.21 -0.68 17.20
C LEU A 79 16.91 0.63 17.60
N PHE A 80 16.19 1.55 18.27
CA PHE A 80 16.72 2.84 18.72
C PHE A 80 18.04 2.75 19.51
N PRO A 81 18.22 1.81 20.47
CA PRO A 81 19.47 1.69 21.23
C PRO A 81 20.69 1.32 20.39
N HIS A 82 20.48 0.68 19.23
CA HIS A 82 21.57 0.17 18.39
C HIS A 82 21.86 1.07 17.19
N LEU A 83 20.83 1.70 16.62
CA LEU A 83 20.91 2.44 15.36
C LEU A 83 20.65 3.94 15.50
N GLY A 84 20.23 4.42 16.68
CA GLY A 84 19.89 5.83 16.93
C GLY A 84 18.77 6.37 16.03
N ASP A 85 18.65 7.69 15.95
CA ASP A 85 17.75 8.39 15.01
C ASP A 85 18.41 8.50 13.61
N SER A 86 18.59 7.35 12.97
CA SER A 86 19.22 7.24 11.65
C SER A 86 18.24 6.71 10.61
N SER A 87 18.50 7.03 9.34
CA SER A 87 17.69 6.52 8.21
C SER A 87 17.77 5.01 8.07
N LEU A 88 18.81 4.38 8.63
CA LEU A 88 18.92 2.93 8.74
C LEU A 88 17.91 2.37 9.75
N ASN A 89 17.69 3.04 10.89
CA ASN A 89 16.63 2.66 11.83
C ASN A 89 15.25 2.80 11.17
N ASP A 90 15.00 3.91 10.46
CA ASP A 90 13.74 4.12 9.74
C ASP A 90 13.48 3.04 8.68
N ALA A 91 14.50 2.67 7.90
CA ALA A 91 14.39 1.61 6.90
C ALA A 91 14.21 0.23 7.54
N ALA A 92 15.02 -0.13 8.53
CA ALA A 92 14.98 -1.44 9.18
C ALA A 92 13.66 -1.67 9.93
N SER A 93 13.18 -0.67 10.67
CA SER A 93 11.88 -0.72 11.34
C SER A 93 10.72 -0.88 10.35
N GLY A 94 10.76 -0.16 9.22
CA GLY A 94 9.79 -0.29 8.13
C GLY A 94 9.76 -1.70 7.52
N VAL A 95 10.93 -2.29 7.27
CA VAL A 95 11.04 -3.66 6.73
C VAL A 95 10.56 -4.70 7.73
N LEU A 96 10.96 -4.61 9.00
CA LEU A 96 10.52 -5.55 10.03
C LEU A 96 9.01 -5.52 10.22
N ALA A 97 8.41 -4.32 10.21
CA ALA A 97 6.97 -4.15 10.28
C ALA A 97 6.25 -4.74 9.07
N GLU A 98 6.79 -4.54 7.86
CA GLU A 98 6.26 -5.12 6.63
C GLU A 98 6.32 -6.65 6.67
N LEU A 99 7.44 -7.23 7.10
CA LEU A 99 7.60 -8.67 7.20
C LEU A 99 6.63 -9.27 8.22
N ALA A 100 6.52 -8.67 9.40
CA ALA A 100 5.58 -9.12 10.44
C ALA A 100 4.12 -8.98 10.00
N GLY A 101 3.75 -7.82 9.44
CA GLY A 101 2.39 -7.55 8.97
C GLY A 101 1.99 -8.43 7.78
N SER A 102 2.89 -8.60 6.81
CA SER A 102 2.61 -9.36 5.59
C SER A 102 2.28 -10.83 5.89
N VAL A 103 2.83 -11.45 6.94
CA VAL A 103 2.46 -12.82 7.34
C VAL A 103 0.97 -12.94 7.69
N LEU A 104 0.41 -11.89 8.32
CA LEU A 104 -0.99 -11.85 8.76
C LEU A 104 -1.93 -11.36 7.66
N PHE A 105 -1.49 -10.40 6.84
CA PHE A 105 -2.35 -9.80 5.80
C PHE A 105 -2.39 -10.60 4.50
N THR A 106 -1.32 -11.30 4.13
CA THR A 106 -1.26 -12.03 2.84
C THR A 106 -2.40 -13.03 2.66
N PRO A 107 -2.75 -13.88 3.64
CA PRO A 107 -3.90 -14.79 3.51
C PRO A 107 -5.22 -14.05 3.27
N MET A 108 -5.41 -12.90 3.94
CA MET A 108 -6.61 -12.08 3.78
C MET A 108 -6.65 -11.42 2.39
N GLU A 109 -5.53 -10.94 1.88
CA GLU A 109 -5.43 -10.37 0.53
C GLU A 109 -5.72 -11.41 -0.55
N VAL A 110 -5.14 -12.61 -0.45
CA VAL A 110 -5.40 -13.71 -1.38
C VAL A 110 -6.88 -14.08 -1.36
N LEU A 111 -7.49 -14.14 -0.18
CA LEU A 111 -8.90 -14.48 -0.04
C LEU A 111 -9.82 -13.37 -0.59
N LYS A 112 -9.50 -12.10 -0.34
CA LYS A 112 -10.19 -10.94 -0.90
C LYS A 112 -10.10 -10.94 -2.43
N ALA A 113 -8.92 -11.14 -2.98
CA ALA A 113 -8.71 -11.23 -4.43
C ALA A 113 -9.56 -12.34 -5.04
N ARG A 114 -9.60 -13.53 -4.41
CA ARG A 114 -10.45 -14.65 -4.85
C ARG A 114 -11.94 -14.38 -4.75
N LEU A 115 -12.39 -13.62 -3.76
CA LEU A 115 -13.80 -13.23 -3.68
C LEU A 115 -14.18 -12.19 -4.73
N GLN A 116 -13.29 -11.24 -5.04
CA GLN A 116 -13.55 -10.19 -6.05
C GLN A 116 -13.73 -10.75 -7.47
N ILE A 117 -13.07 -11.88 -7.75
CA ILE A 117 -13.12 -12.57 -9.05
C ILE A 117 -14.16 -13.70 -9.10
N SER A 118 -14.75 -14.07 -7.95
CA SER A 118 -15.73 -15.16 -7.88
C SER A 118 -17.08 -14.74 -8.46
N ARG A 119 -17.74 -15.67 -9.17
CA ARG A 119 -19.09 -15.46 -9.68
C ARG A 119 -20.13 -15.52 -8.55
N SER A 120 -21.31 -14.94 -8.79
CA SER A 120 -22.43 -14.97 -7.84
C SER A 120 -22.81 -16.41 -7.46
N GLY A 121 -23.17 -16.64 -6.19
CA GLY A 121 -23.54 -17.96 -5.67
C GLY A 121 -22.60 -18.50 -4.59
N GLN A 122 -22.37 -19.81 -4.55
CA GLN A 122 -21.50 -20.48 -3.55
C GLN A 122 -20.04 -20.00 -3.62
N GLU A 123 -19.55 -19.64 -4.82
CA GLU A 123 -18.18 -19.14 -5.00
C GLU A 123 -17.96 -17.76 -4.37
N GLY A 124 -19.01 -16.97 -4.19
CA GLY A 124 -18.95 -15.67 -3.49
C GLY A 124 -18.87 -15.77 -1.97
N LYS A 125 -18.91 -16.98 -1.38
CA LYS A 125 -18.87 -17.17 0.08
C LYS A 125 -17.44 -17.33 0.60
N LEU A 126 -17.09 -16.54 1.62
CA LEU A 126 -15.78 -16.56 2.30
C LEU A 126 -15.37 -17.97 2.76
N LEU A 127 -16.26 -18.66 3.48
CA LEU A 127 -16.04 -20.00 4.03
C LEU A 127 -15.82 -21.06 2.95
N TYR A 128 -16.49 -20.92 1.80
CA TYR A 128 -16.29 -21.82 0.67
C TYR A 128 -14.90 -21.63 0.07
N GLN A 129 -14.47 -20.39 -0.17
CA GLN A 129 -13.14 -20.10 -0.71
C GLN A 129 -12.03 -20.52 0.26
N LEU A 130 -12.18 -20.27 1.56
CA LEU A 130 -11.25 -20.75 2.60
C LEU A 130 -11.07 -22.27 2.53
N ARG A 131 -12.18 -23.03 2.52
CA ARG A 131 -12.14 -24.50 2.43
C ARG A 131 -11.58 -24.98 1.08
N LYS A 132 -11.89 -24.29 -0.02
CA LYS A 132 -11.39 -24.61 -1.36
C LYS A 132 -9.88 -24.46 -1.44
N ILE A 133 -9.32 -23.38 -0.93
CA ILE A 133 -7.86 -23.16 -0.85
C ILE A 133 -7.22 -24.22 0.05
N ALA A 134 -7.75 -24.40 1.27
CA ALA A 134 -7.18 -25.34 2.23
C ALA A 134 -7.16 -26.79 1.71
N LYS A 135 -8.22 -27.23 1.01
CA LYS A 135 -8.31 -28.60 0.46
C LYS A 135 -7.54 -28.80 -0.85
N LYS A 136 -7.52 -27.81 -1.76
CA LYS A 136 -6.90 -27.98 -3.09
C LYS A 136 -5.45 -27.52 -3.17
N GLU A 137 -5.11 -26.44 -2.49
CA GLU A 137 -3.79 -25.79 -2.59
C GLU A 137 -2.99 -25.89 -1.28
N GLY A 138 -3.63 -26.33 -0.20
CA GLY A 138 -3.02 -26.42 1.12
C GLY A 138 -2.64 -25.04 1.69
N PHE A 139 -1.79 -25.05 2.71
CA PHE A 139 -1.34 -23.82 3.38
C PHE A 139 -0.56 -22.87 2.45
N ARG A 140 0.17 -23.43 1.47
CA ARG A 140 0.90 -22.66 0.46
C ARG A 140 0.00 -21.81 -0.43
N GLY A 141 -1.26 -22.23 -0.64
CA GLY A 141 -2.23 -21.46 -1.41
C GLY A 141 -2.56 -20.08 -0.82
N PHE A 142 -2.51 -19.95 0.51
CA PHE A 142 -2.75 -18.67 1.22
C PHE A 142 -1.60 -17.66 1.07
N TYR A 143 -0.41 -18.13 0.74
CA TYR A 143 0.79 -17.30 0.54
C TYR A 143 1.21 -17.24 -0.94
N ARG A 144 0.27 -17.53 -1.86
CA ARG A 144 0.54 -17.45 -3.29
C ARG A 144 0.88 -16.01 -3.68
N GLY A 145 2.10 -15.82 -4.18
CA GLY A 145 2.62 -14.49 -4.53
C GLY A 145 3.29 -13.73 -3.39
N TYR A 146 3.39 -14.32 -2.18
CA TYR A 146 4.02 -13.69 -1.00
C TYR A 146 5.46 -13.24 -1.25
N VAL A 147 6.29 -14.12 -1.82
CA VAL A 147 7.70 -13.83 -2.12
C VAL A 147 7.82 -12.64 -3.08
N MET A 148 6.96 -12.60 -4.10
CA MET A 148 6.92 -11.50 -5.06
C MET A 148 6.29 -10.22 -4.45
N GLY A 149 5.41 -10.39 -3.46
CA GLY A 149 4.95 -9.39 -2.50
C GLY A 149 6.12 -8.66 -1.86
N ILE A 150 6.84 -9.40 -1.02
CA ILE A 150 8.02 -8.93 -0.27
C ILE A 150 9.07 -8.32 -1.19
N ALA A 151 9.37 -8.96 -2.32
CA ALA A 151 10.37 -8.48 -3.26
C ALA A 151 10.08 -7.06 -3.81
N SER A 152 8.82 -6.61 -3.80
CA SER A 152 8.45 -5.23 -4.14
C SER A 152 8.28 -4.34 -2.91
N TYR A 153 7.65 -4.86 -1.85
CA TYR A 153 7.34 -4.04 -0.67
C TYR A 153 8.56 -3.69 0.16
N VAL A 154 9.55 -4.58 0.28
CA VAL A 154 10.80 -4.29 1.02
C VAL A 154 11.56 -3.11 0.41
N PRO A 155 11.92 -3.11 -0.89
CA PRO A 155 12.64 -1.97 -1.45
C PRO A 155 11.78 -0.70 -1.48
N PHE A 156 10.46 -0.81 -1.66
CA PHE A 156 9.55 0.33 -1.50
C PHE A 156 9.64 0.95 -0.11
N ASN A 157 9.50 0.14 0.94
CA ASN A 157 9.53 0.59 2.33
C ASN A 157 10.89 1.20 2.68
N VAL A 158 12.00 0.59 2.27
CA VAL A 158 13.34 1.12 2.49
C VAL A 158 13.48 2.52 1.89
N ILE A 159 13.13 2.69 0.62
CA ILE A 159 13.25 3.99 -0.07
C ILE A 159 12.31 5.01 0.56
N TRP A 160 11.06 4.63 0.86
CA TRP A 160 10.07 5.52 1.43
C TRP A 160 10.52 6.04 2.80
N TRP A 161 10.87 5.16 3.75
CA TRP A 161 11.23 5.56 5.11
C TRP A 161 12.58 6.27 5.18
N THR A 162 13.55 5.85 4.37
CA THR A 162 14.84 6.56 4.28
C THR A 162 14.66 7.97 3.75
N THR A 163 13.85 8.14 2.70
CA THR A 163 13.58 9.47 2.11
C THR A 163 12.80 10.35 3.08
N TYR A 164 11.78 9.78 3.72
CA TYR A 164 10.97 10.48 4.71
C TYR A 164 11.82 10.99 5.88
N GLY A 165 12.62 10.10 6.49
CA GLY A 165 13.50 10.42 7.61
C GLY A 165 14.57 11.45 7.25
N ASN A 166 15.23 11.29 6.10
CA ASN A 166 16.26 12.23 5.62
C ASN A 166 15.71 13.64 5.38
N ILE A 167 14.53 13.77 4.76
CA ILE A 167 13.93 15.08 4.47
C ILE A 167 13.49 15.76 5.76
N ARG A 168 12.87 15.01 6.68
CA ARG A 168 12.44 15.55 7.96
C ARG A 168 13.60 16.00 8.85
N ARG A 169 14.70 15.23 8.87
CA ARG A 169 15.95 15.56 9.60
C ARG A 169 16.86 16.54 8.86
N SER A 170 16.45 17.06 7.71
CA SER A 170 17.26 18.00 6.95
C SER A 170 17.27 19.37 7.62
N LYS A 171 18.43 20.06 7.59
CA LYS A 171 18.60 21.42 8.11
C LYS A 171 17.60 22.43 7.52
N TYR A 172 17.14 22.20 6.29
CA TYR A 172 16.13 23.05 5.63
C TYR A 172 14.74 22.97 6.27
N MET A 173 14.49 21.89 7.02
CA MET A 173 13.19 21.59 7.63
C MET A 173 13.19 21.86 9.14
N GLU A 174 14.35 22.06 9.77
CA GLU A 174 14.52 22.26 11.21
C GLU A 174 13.65 23.41 11.77
N ASP A 175 13.61 24.55 11.07
CA ASP A 175 12.82 25.73 11.49
C ASP A 175 11.38 25.76 10.94
N LYS A 176 10.92 24.70 10.26
CA LYS A 176 9.61 24.68 9.59
C LYS A 176 8.52 24.07 10.48
N THR A 177 7.27 24.41 10.19
CA THR A 177 6.13 23.84 10.91
C THR A 177 6.08 22.32 10.74
N PRO A 178 5.67 21.54 11.77
CA PRO A 178 5.60 20.08 11.69
C PRO A 178 4.78 19.59 10.48
N MET A 179 3.70 20.28 10.16
CA MET A 179 2.86 19.93 9.01
C MET A 179 3.57 20.13 7.66
N LEU A 180 4.44 21.13 7.54
CA LEU A 180 5.25 21.33 6.33
C LEU A 180 6.36 20.28 6.21
N GLN A 181 7.01 19.93 7.32
CA GLN A 181 8.00 18.84 7.35
C GLN A 181 7.38 17.52 6.87
N ILE A 182 6.17 17.20 7.36
CA ILE A 182 5.44 16.00 6.95
C ILE A 182 5.02 16.08 5.48
N ALA A 183 4.50 17.23 5.03
CA ALA A 183 4.04 17.38 3.65
C ALA A 183 5.20 17.19 2.65
N CYS A 184 6.33 17.84 2.88
CA CYS A 184 7.52 17.70 2.06
C CYS A 184 8.13 16.31 2.19
N GLY A 185 8.28 15.78 3.40
CA GLY A 185 8.85 14.46 3.66
C GLY A 185 8.02 13.34 3.02
N ALA A 186 6.73 13.26 3.33
CA ALA A 186 5.85 12.20 2.84
C ALA A 186 5.56 12.32 1.33
N GLY A 187 5.42 13.54 0.81
CA GLY A 187 5.20 13.78 -0.61
C GLY A 187 6.41 13.39 -1.47
N SER A 188 7.61 13.80 -1.05
CA SER A 188 8.85 13.40 -1.73
C SER A 188 9.13 11.91 -1.58
N ALA A 189 8.93 11.33 -0.39
CA ALA A 189 9.08 9.90 -0.16
C ALA A 189 8.18 9.06 -1.08
N ALA A 190 6.90 9.43 -1.20
CA ALA A 190 5.95 8.76 -2.09
C ALA A 190 6.35 8.85 -3.57
N THR A 191 6.87 10.01 -4.00
CA THR A 191 7.27 10.21 -5.40
C THR A 191 8.55 9.46 -5.75
N VAL A 192 9.57 9.54 -4.89
CA VAL A 192 10.85 8.86 -5.08
C VAL A 192 10.67 7.35 -5.01
N SER A 193 9.97 6.83 -4.01
CA SER A 193 9.71 5.39 -3.91
C SER A 193 8.92 4.88 -5.12
N ALA A 194 7.90 5.62 -5.57
CA ALA A 194 7.17 5.27 -6.79
C ALA A 194 8.12 5.26 -8.00
N ALA A 195 8.97 6.27 -8.20
CA ALA A 195 9.83 6.36 -9.38
C ALA A 195 10.79 5.16 -9.54
N PHE A 196 11.32 4.65 -8.43
CA PHE A 196 12.23 3.50 -8.42
C PHE A 196 11.50 2.16 -8.52
N ILE A 197 10.33 2.02 -7.87
CA ILE A 197 9.64 0.74 -7.75
C ILE A 197 8.64 0.49 -8.89
N HIS A 198 8.14 1.55 -9.54
CA HIS A 198 7.12 1.46 -10.57
C HIS A 198 7.45 0.47 -11.72
N PRO A 199 8.68 0.38 -12.25
CA PRO A 199 9.03 -0.64 -13.24
C PRO A 199 8.84 -2.08 -12.74
N LEU A 200 9.24 -2.35 -11.49
CA LEU A 200 9.12 -3.67 -10.87
C LEU A 200 7.65 -4.01 -10.61
N GLU A 201 6.88 -3.04 -10.12
CA GLU A 201 5.44 -3.20 -9.90
C GLU A 201 4.69 -3.44 -11.21
N LEU A 202 5.06 -2.77 -12.31
CA LEU A 202 4.44 -3.00 -13.61
C LEU A 202 4.67 -4.42 -14.11
N VAL A 203 5.89 -4.95 -14.00
CA VAL A 203 6.20 -6.33 -14.40
C VAL A 203 5.47 -7.34 -13.51
N LYS A 204 5.47 -7.11 -12.19
CA LYS A 204 4.77 -7.95 -11.20
C LYS A 204 3.26 -7.98 -11.44
N THR A 205 2.64 -6.81 -11.63
CA THR A 205 1.19 -6.69 -11.85
C THR A 205 0.79 -7.34 -13.16
N ARG A 206 1.51 -7.10 -14.27
CA ARG A 206 1.27 -7.81 -15.54
C ARG A 206 1.39 -9.33 -15.39
N TYR A 207 2.41 -9.82 -14.69
CA TYR A 207 2.58 -11.24 -14.43
C TYR A 207 1.44 -11.83 -13.56
N GLN A 208 1.01 -11.13 -12.50
CA GLN A 208 -0.10 -11.57 -11.64
C GLN A 208 -1.42 -11.61 -12.40
N VAL A 209 -1.67 -10.63 -13.27
CA VAL A 209 -2.85 -10.56 -14.12
C VAL A 209 -2.84 -11.71 -15.14
N ALA A 210 -1.71 -11.97 -15.79
CA ALA A 210 -1.57 -13.06 -16.75
C ALA A 210 -1.70 -14.45 -16.12
N THR A 211 -1.18 -14.63 -14.91
CA THR A 211 -1.18 -15.92 -14.18
C THR A 211 -2.48 -16.19 -13.42
N SER A 212 -3.37 -15.20 -13.32
CA SER A 212 -4.67 -15.39 -12.65
C SER A 212 -5.65 -16.07 -13.59
N ASP A 213 -6.00 -17.33 -13.30
CA ASP A 213 -6.98 -18.15 -14.05
C ASP A 213 -8.33 -17.45 -14.24
N THR A 214 -8.67 -16.53 -13.35
CA THR A 214 -9.91 -15.76 -13.38
C THR A 214 -9.91 -14.60 -14.37
N VAL A 215 -8.74 -14.06 -14.71
CA VAL A 215 -8.59 -13.06 -15.77
C VAL A 215 -8.51 -13.74 -17.12
N ALA A 216 -7.86 -14.91 -17.19
CA ALA A 216 -7.86 -15.76 -18.37
C ALA A 216 -9.30 -16.20 -18.76
N ALA A 217 -10.16 -16.49 -17.77
CA ALA A 217 -11.57 -16.79 -17.99
C ALA A 217 -12.45 -15.55 -18.32
N ALA A 218 -11.98 -14.33 -18.03
CA ALA A 218 -12.72 -13.09 -18.24
C ALA A 218 -12.40 -12.39 -19.57
N GLY A 219 -11.42 -12.86 -20.36
CA GLY A 219 -11.20 -12.50 -21.77
C GLY A 219 -11.00 -11.01 -22.13
N THR A 220 -10.95 -10.09 -21.16
CA THR A 220 -11.20 -8.65 -21.41
C THR A 220 -10.11 -7.71 -20.91
N VAL A 221 -8.94 -8.21 -20.50
CA VAL A 221 -7.81 -7.32 -20.18
C VAL A 221 -6.96 -7.12 -21.44
N LYS A 222 -7.13 -5.96 -22.09
CA LYS A 222 -6.23 -5.48 -23.16
C LYS A 222 -4.78 -5.54 -22.65
N GLY A 223 -3.99 -6.46 -23.20
CA GLY A 223 -2.56 -6.60 -22.88
C GLY A 223 -2.16 -7.88 -22.13
N SER A 224 -3.09 -8.76 -21.75
CA SER A 224 -2.73 -10.08 -21.20
C SER A 224 -2.44 -11.05 -22.35
N ARG A 225 -1.16 -11.36 -22.60
CA ARG A 225 -0.78 -12.42 -23.54
C ARG A 225 -0.60 -13.73 -22.77
N ASN A 226 -1.01 -14.85 -23.36
CA ASN A 226 -0.68 -16.17 -22.81
C ASN A 226 0.84 -16.38 -22.64
N SER A 227 1.68 -15.64 -23.39
CA SER A 227 3.14 -15.66 -23.23
C SER A 227 3.66 -14.95 -21.97
N ASP A 228 2.87 -14.06 -21.35
CA ASP A 228 3.24 -13.40 -20.09
C ASP A 228 3.22 -14.37 -18.90
N GLN A 229 2.55 -15.52 -19.04
CA GLN A 229 2.55 -16.60 -18.06
C GLN A 229 3.91 -17.32 -17.96
N GLN A 230 4.78 -17.18 -18.97
CA GLN A 230 6.07 -17.88 -19.04
C GLN A 230 7.10 -17.35 -18.02
N GLY A 231 6.86 -16.18 -17.43
CA GLY A 231 7.65 -15.66 -16.31
C GLY A 231 7.96 -14.16 -16.38
N LEU A 232 8.45 -13.61 -15.27
CA LEU A 232 8.73 -12.17 -15.10
C LEU A 232 9.69 -11.60 -16.16
N ARG A 233 10.69 -12.39 -16.59
CA ARG A 233 11.63 -11.99 -17.65
C ARG A 233 10.95 -11.85 -19.01
N GLN A 234 10.00 -12.73 -19.31
CA GLN A 234 9.25 -12.67 -20.56
C GLN A 234 8.32 -11.45 -20.58
N VAL A 235 7.68 -11.14 -19.44
CA VAL A 235 6.89 -9.91 -19.27
C VAL A 235 7.76 -8.67 -19.49
N ALA A 236 8.93 -8.58 -18.87
CA ALA A 236 9.85 -7.45 -19.07
C ALA A 236 10.29 -7.32 -20.54
N LYS A 237 10.60 -8.43 -21.20
CA LYS A 237 10.96 -8.45 -22.63
C LYS A 237 9.79 -8.00 -23.52
N ASN A 238 8.57 -8.40 -23.20
CA ASN A 238 7.36 -8.00 -23.92
C ASN A 238 7.10 -6.49 -23.74
N VAL A 239 7.20 -5.96 -22.52
CA VAL A 239 7.07 -4.51 -22.25
C VAL A 239 8.08 -3.70 -23.06
N MET A 240 9.35 -4.14 -23.07
CA MET A 240 10.40 -3.48 -23.83
C MET A 240 10.14 -3.50 -25.34
N ARG A 241 9.62 -4.61 -25.88
CA ARG A 241 9.28 -4.73 -27.31
C ARG A 241 8.08 -3.89 -27.73
N GLU A 242 7.11 -3.69 -26.83
CA GLU A 242 5.86 -2.98 -27.13
C GLU A 242 6.02 -1.46 -27.08
N ASN A 243 6.60 -0.94 -25.99
CA ASN A 243 6.60 0.50 -25.70
C ASN A 243 7.99 1.02 -25.31
N GLY A 244 9.04 0.19 -25.48
CA GLY A 244 10.40 0.53 -25.06
C GLY A 244 10.50 0.79 -23.55
N ALA A 245 11.53 1.56 -23.17
CA ALA A 245 11.78 1.93 -21.78
C ALA A 245 10.63 2.75 -21.15
N ARG A 246 9.90 3.54 -21.96
CA ARG A 246 8.74 4.32 -21.48
C ARG A 246 7.56 3.43 -21.06
N GLY A 247 7.46 2.23 -21.61
CA GLY A 247 6.45 1.25 -21.23
C GLY A 247 6.46 0.86 -19.75
N PHE A 248 7.65 0.85 -19.13
CA PHE A 248 7.82 0.54 -17.71
C PHE A 248 7.27 1.61 -16.77
N TYR A 249 7.05 2.83 -17.27
CA TYR A 249 6.49 3.96 -16.50
C TYR A 249 5.02 4.25 -16.85
N ALA A 250 4.37 3.36 -17.61
CA ALA A 250 2.94 3.47 -17.89
C ALA A 250 2.14 3.46 -16.57
N GLY A 251 1.32 4.48 -16.34
CA GLY A 251 0.55 4.64 -15.10
C GLY A 251 1.30 5.32 -13.94
N PHE A 252 2.49 5.86 -14.15
CA PHE A 252 3.24 6.57 -13.11
C PHE A 252 2.52 7.83 -12.60
N VAL A 253 2.05 8.69 -13.51
CA VAL A 253 1.32 9.93 -13.16
C VAL A 253 0.12 9.66 -12.25
N PRO A 254 -0.84 8.77 -12.60
CA PRO A 254 -1.96 8.48 -11.71
C PRO A 254 -1.52 7.84 -10.38
N THR A 255 -0.38 7.14 -10.35
CA THR A 255 0.18 6.58 -9.11
C THR A 255 0.69 7.69 -8.18
N VAL A 256 1.41 8.69 -8.70
CA VAL A 256 1.89 9.84 -7.91
C VAL A 256 0.73 10.72 -7.44
N MET A 257 -0.21 11.06 -8.33
CA MET A 257 -1.40 11.86 -7.98
C MET A 257 -2.23 11.24 -6.86
N ARG A 258 -2.22 9.91 -6.75
CA ARG A 258 -2.91 9.16 -5.71
C ARG A 258 -2.08 9.06 -4.43
N SER A 259 -0.82 8.68 -4.55
CA SER A 259 0.04 8.33 -3.41
C SER A 259 0.47 9.54 -2.59
N VAL A 260 0.76 10.68 -3.23
CA VAL A 260 1.27 11.87 -2.55
C VAL A 260 0.25 12.45 -1.56
N PRO A 261 -0.99 12.81 -1.95
CA PRO A 261 -1.95 13.38 -1.01
C PRO A 261 -2.33 12.39 0.10
N SER A 262 -2.49 11.11 -0.25
CA SER A 262 -2.84 10.07 0.73
C SER A 262 -1.74 9.89 1.78
N SER A 263 -0.47 9.93 1.37
CA SER A 263 0.68 9.82 2.29
C SER A 263 0.80 11.03 3.21
N ILE A 264 0.61 12.25 2.68
CA ILE A 264 0.68 13.49 3.47
C ILE A 264 -0.41 13.50 4.55
N ILE A 265 -1.66 13.18 4.20
CA ILE A 265 -2.76 13.19 5.16
C ILE A 265 -2.59 12.08 6.19
N MET A 266 -2.24 10.86 5.76
CA MET A 266 -2.05 9.73 6.66
C MET A 266 -0.96 10.02 7.69
N MET A 267 0.20 10.50 7.24
CA MET A 267 1.32 10.83 8.12
C MET A 267 1.01 12.06 8.98
N GLY A 268 0.36 13.07 8.40
CA GLY A 268 -0.05 14.28 9.13
C GLY A 268 -0.97 13.97 10.31
N VAL A 269 -1.97 13.12 10.09
CA VAL A 269 -2.87 12.69 11.18
C VAL A 269 -2.15 11.81 12.19
N PHE A 270 -1.32 10.86 11.72
CA PHE A 270 -0.56 9.99 12.61
C PHE A 270 0.36 10.77 13.55
N GLU A 271 1.16 11.70 13.01
CA GLU A 271 2.07 12.52 13.83
C GLU A 271 1.34 13.52 14.71
N HIS A 272 0.23 14.11 14.25
CA HIS A 272 -0.58 15.04 15.06
C HIS A 272 -1.19 14.34 16.28
N LEU A 273 -1.74 13.14 16.10
CA LEU A 273 -2.28 12.34 17.19
C LEU A 273 -1.18 11.86 18.14
N LYS A 274 -0.01 11.50 17.60
CA LYS A 274 1.17 11.13 18.40
C LYS A 274 1.71 12.32 19.22
N ALA A 275 1.76 13.52 18.65
CA ALA A 275 2.22 14.72 19.36
C ALA A 275 1.26 15.11 20.50
N ARG A 276 -0.06 15.02 20.28
CA ARG A 276 -1.06 15.23 21.34
C ARG A 276 -0.89 14.27 22.52
N ARG A 277 -0.47 13.03 22.24
CA ARG A 277 -0.17 12.02 23.28
C ARG A 277 1.04 12.39 24.12
N GLN A 278 2.13 12.85 23.49
CA GLN A 278 3.34 13.29 24.21
C GLN A 278 3.04 14.48 25.13
N ASN A 279 2.30 15.47 24.63
CA ASN A 279 1.93 16.65 25.41
C ASN A 279 0.91 16.33 26.52
N GLY A 280 0.04 15.33 26.32
CA GLY A 280 -0.94 14.90 27.33
C GLY A 280 -0.33 14.06 28.45
N ALA A 281 0.81 13.41 28.21
CA ALA A 281 1.56 12.66 29.24
C ALA A 281 2.40 13.58 30.16
N GLU A 282 2.60 14.85 29.78
CA GLU A 282 3.31 15.87 30.57
C GLU A 282 2.38 16.77 31.41
N ALA A 283 1.07 16.56 31.40
CA ALA A 283 0.16 17.27 32.29
C ALA A 283 0.14 16.58 33.67
N PRO A 284 0.72 17.16 34.74
CA PRO A 284 0.62 16.58 36.07
C PRO A 284 -0.83 16.74 36.56
N LEU A 285 -1.36 15.67 37.14
CA LEU A 285 -2.47 15.75 38.11
C LEU A 285 -2.00 16.48 39.36
#